data_AF-A0A3C0USI2-F1
#
_entry.id   AF-A0A3C0USI2-F1
#
_cell.length_a   1.000
_cell.length_b   1.000
_cell.length_c   1.000
_cell.angle_alpha   90.00
_cell.angle_beta   90.00
_cell.angle_gamma   90.00
#
_symmetry.space_group_name_H-M   'P 1'
#
loop_
_entity.id
_entity.type
_entity.pdbx_description
1 polymer ?
#
loop_
_entity_poly.entity_id
_entity_poly.type
_entity_poly.pdbx_seq_one_letter_code
_entity_poly.pdbx_strand_id
1 'polypeptide(L)'
;MGDGVRYFTFPVEILRGAFLPKVAGNMTGIYRACNDAVNYAVFIRCKDYDETPEEAFGFFGIRGDAGATFERGQQLFNSFGTSALVSVNRNTLFDFMGSPKTDFEIAVFCAFCGLRSIIGTKPYAKSNNGLLMARMFGYTTAKEFEVLDNKPTYFSLYFSTKQKVRYQLTEKIIKGELSLYWGLKYYSSQFKGFYVSFTMEFEALVLHAERIRKSTILKQQKEEQRRVVERVKKQVMGK
;
A
#
# COMPACT_ATOMS: atom_id res chain seq x y z
N MET A 1 -13.54 22.04 19.98
CA MET A 1 -13.96 21.14 18.87
C MET A 1 -13.11 19.90 18.97
N GLY A 2 -13.71 18.73 19.18
CA GLY A 2 -12.96 17.48 19.36
C GLY A 2 -12.04 17.25 18.16
N ASP A 3 -10.77 16.99 18.41
CA ASP A 3 -9.75 16.76 17.39
C ASP A 3 -9.99 15.37 16.77
N GLY A 4 -11.05 15.27 15.98
CA GLY A 4 -11.41 14.06 15.27
C GLY A 4 -10.25 13.64 14.37
N VAL A 5 -9.96 12.34 14.35
CA VAL A 5 -8.83 11.80 13.58
C VAL A 5 -9.03 12.09 12.09
N ARG A 6 -8.18 12.96 11.53
CA ARG A 6 -8.27 13.39 10.12
C ARG A 6 -7.35 12.55 9.25
N TYR A 7 -7.83 12.16 8.08
CA TYR A 7 -7.10 11.33 7.14
C TYR A 7 -6.98 11.99 5.78
N PHE A 8 -5.79 11.94 5.20
CA PHE A 8 -5.56 12.28 3.80
C PHE A 8 -5.68 11.02 2.97
N THR A 9 -6.58 11.03 1.98
CA THR A 9 -6.78 9.91 1.06
C THR A 9 -6.25 10.27 -0.32
N PHE A 10 -5.38 9.44 -0.87
CA PHE A 10 -4.67 9.73 -2.13
C PHE A 10 -4.24 8.47 -2.89
N PRO A 11 -4.03 8.53 -4.22
CA PRO A 11 -3.51 7.44 -5.04
C PRO A 11 -2.12 6.99 -4.60
N VAL A 12 -1.87 5.67 -4.59
CA VAL A 12 -0.54 5.14 -4.28
C VAL A 12 0.54 5.67 -5.23
N GLU A 13 0.16 6.05 -6.45
CA GLU A 13 1.02 6.60 -7.49
C GLU A 13 1.73 7.90 -7.07
N ILE A 14 1.19 8.63 -6.09
CA ILE A 14 1.88 9.80 -5.51
C ILE A 14 3.18 9.41 -4.80
N LEU A 15 3.33 8.14 -4.39
CA LEU A 15 4.58 7.65 -3.82
C LEU A 15 5.69 7.46 -4.88
N ARG A 16 5.38 7.62 -6.18
CA ARG A 16 6.39 7.58 -7.24
C ARG A 16 7.39 8.70 -7.02
N GLY A 17 8.62 8.31 -6.71
CA GLY A 17 9.70 9.25 -6.44
C GLY A 17 9.89 9.62 -4.97
N ALA A 18 9.24 8.92 -4.02
CA ALA A 18 9.51 9.08 -2.59
C ALA A 18 11.01 8.88 -2.23
N PHE A 19 11.72 8.06 -3.02
CA PHE A 19 13.15 7.79 -2.89
C PHE A 19 14.04 8.64 -3.81
N LEU A 20 13.50 9.67 -4.47
CA LEU A 20 14.32 10.57 -5.26
C LEU A 20 15.24 11.38 -4.33
N PRO A 21 16.49 11.63 -4.77
CA PRO A 21 17.43 12.39 -3.99
C PRO A 21 16.92 13.81 -3.74
N LYS A 22 17.47 14.43 -2.71
CA LYS A 22 17.23 15.85 -2.38
C LYS A 22 17.53 16.71 -3.62
N VAL A 23 16.56 17.54 -3.98
CA VAL A 23 16.75 18.60 -4.97
C VAL A 23 16.99 19.91 -4.20
N ALA A 24 17.59 20.92 -4.84
CA ALA A 24 17.95 22.20 -4.22
C ALA A 24 16.93 22.70 -3.17
N GLY A 25 17.42 23.15 -2.00
CA GLY A 25 16.60 23.45 -0.82
C GLY A 25 16.34 22.23 0.06
N ASN A 26 15.30 22.25 0.92
CA ASN A 26 14.93 21.14 1.83
C ASN A 26 13.99 20.09 1.22
N MET A 27 13.82 20.10 -0.10
CA MET A 27 12.78 19.33 -0.77
C MET A 27 13.27 17.95 -1.20
N THR A 28 13.00 16.94 -0.36
CA THR A 28 13.27 15.52 -0.62
C THR A 28 12.15 14.88 -1.46
N GLY A 29 12.40 13.71 -2.04
CA GLY A 29 11.37 12.94 -2.75
C GLY A 29 10.15 12.64 -1.87
N ILE A 30 10.37 12.24 -0.61
CA ILE A 30 9.29 11.96 0.34
C ILE A 30 8.49 13.21 0.72
N TYR A 31 9.14 14.37 0.87
CA TYR A 31 8.44 15.63 1.11
C TYR A 31 7.48 15.93 -0.04
N ARG A 32 7.95 15.81 -1.30
CA ARG A 32 7.12 16.04 -2.49
C ARG A 32 5.93 15.11 -2.53
N ALA A 33 6.14 13.81 -2.28
CA ALA A 33 5.07 12.83 -2.24
C ALA A 33 4.02 13.17 -1.16
N CYS A 34 4.44 13.54 0.04
CA CYS A 34 3.50 13.90 1.11
C CYS A 34 2.78 15.22 0.82
N ASN A 35 3.46 16.21 0.22
CA ASN A 35 2.85 17.46 -0.20
C ASN A 35 1.80 17.24 -1.30
N ASP A 36 2.11 16.42 -2.30
CA ASP A 36 1.16 16.05 -3.35
C ASP A 36 -0.03 15.23 -2.81
N ALA A 37 0.18 14.42 -1.77
CA ALA A 37 -0.90 13.74 -1.06
C ALA A 37 -1.85 14.73 -0.38
N VAL A 38 -1.33 15.80 0.24
CA VAL A 38 -2.16 16.89 0.80
C VAL A 38 -2.93 17.60 -0.31
N ASN A 39 -2.25 18.02 -1.38
CA ASN A 39 -2.88 18.71 -2.52
C ASN A 39 -4.03 17.89 -3.10
N TYR A 40 -3.79 16.61 -3.37
CA TYR A 40 -4.81 15.70 -3.90
C TYR A 40 -6.02 15.58 -2.96
N ALA A 41 -5.76 15.37 -1.66
CA ALA A 41 -6.82 15.16 -0.69
C ALA A 41 -7.67 16.43 -0.43
N VAL A 42 -7.08 17.62 -0.51
CA VAL A 42 -7.81 18.89 -0.48
C VAL A 42 -8.75 18.98 -1.67
N PHE A 43 -8.25 18.75 -2.89
CA PHE A 43 -9.08 18.78 -4.09
C PHE A 43 -10.24 17.77 -4.04
N ILE A 44 -9.97 16.52 -3.65
CA ILE A 44 -11.02 15.50 -3.51
C ILE A 44 -12.06 15.94 -2.49
N ARG A 45 -11.65 16.52 -1.37
CA ARG A 45 -12.60 16.99 -0.36
C ARG A 45 -13.51 18.09 -0.91
N CYS A 46 -12.94 19.12 -1.54
CA CYS A 46 -13.72 20.17 -2.18
C CYS A 46 -14.72 19.58 -3.18
N LYS A 47 -14.28 18.63 -4.01
CA LYS A 47 -15.12 17.97 -5.01
C LYS A 47 -16.24 17.11 -4.41
N ASP A 48 -15.94 16.31 -3.39
CA ASP A 48 -16.88 15.33 -2.84
C ASP A 48 -17.89 15.95 -1.87
N TYR A 49 -17.56 17.08 -1.25
CA TYR A 49 -18.38 17.77 -0.24
C TYR A 49 -18.89 19.15 -0.68
N ASP A 50 -18.56 19.59 -1.90
CA ASP A 50 -18.88 20.93 -2.43
C ASP A 50 -18.36 22.07 -1.53
N GLU A 51 -17.14 21.88 -0.99
CA GLU A 51 -16.47 22.81 -0.08
C GLU A 51 -15.50 23.73 -0.82
N THR A 52 -15.34 24.97 -0.34
CA THR A 52 -14.26 25.85 -0.84
C THR A 52 -12.88 25.35 -0.40
N PRO A 53 -11.78 25.75 -1.08
CA PRO A 53 -10.43 25.41 -0.64
C PRO A 53 -10.13 25.82 0.81
N GLU A 54 -10.67 26.96 1.27
CA GLU A 54 -10.50 27.47 2.64
C GLU A 54 -11.24 26.60 3.67
N GLU A 55 -12.44 26.14 3.35
CA GLU A 55 -13.20 25.20 4.17
C GLU A 55 -12.45 23.87 4.30
N ALA A 56 -11.94 23.34 3.19
CA ALA A 56 -11.11 22.14 3.19
C ALA A 56 -9.82 22.34 4.00
N PHE A 57 -9.19 23.52 3.95
CA PHE A 57 -8.04 23.88 4.79
C PHE A 57 -8.40 23.86 6.28
N GLY A 58 -9.55 24.45 6.65
CA GLY A 58 -10.10 24.40 8.00
C GLY A 58 -10.36 22.96 8.45
N PHE A 59 -10.89 22.12 7.56
CA PHE A 59 -11.06 20.70 7.81
C PHE A 59 -9.75 19.92 7.86
N PHE A 60 -8.67 20.30 7.20
CA PHE A 60 -7.39 19.59 7.37
C PHE A 60 -6.49 20.23 8.44
N GLY A 61 -6.88 21.38 8.97
CA GLY A 61 -6.06 22.15 9.90
C GLY A 61 -4.70 22.51 9.28
N ILE A 62 -4.70 22.90 8.01
CA ILE A 62 -3.52 23.33 7.25
C ILE A 62 -3.56 24.84 7.02
N ARG A 63 -2.38 25.43 6.81
CA ARG A 63 -2.19 26.86 6.51
C ARG A 63 -1.37 26.99 5.24
N GLY A 64 -1.58 28.08 4.51
CA GLY A 64 -0.87 28.35 3.25
C GLY A 64 -1.82 28.87 2.18
N ASP A 65 -1.43 28.69 0.93
CA ASP A 65 -2.21 29.10 -0.24
C ASP A 65 -3.21 28.00 -0.63
N ALA A 66 -4.47 28.18 -0.24
CA ALA A 66 -5.53 27.22 -0.49
C ALA A 66 -5.83 27.06 -1.99
N GLY A 67 -5.77 28.17 -2.75
CA GLY A 67 -5.99 28.16 -4.20
C GLY A 67 -4.92 27.34 -4.92
N ALA A 68 -3.65 27.61 -4.67
CA ALA A 68 -2.55 26.88 -5.28
C ALA A 68 -2.56 25.38 -4.92
N THR A 69 -2.88 25.03 -3.67
CA THR A 69 -3.05 23.64 -3.23
C THR A 69 -4.20 22.94 -3.95
N PHE A 70 -5.34 23.61 -4.12
CA PHE A 70 -6.49 23.08 -4.85
C PHE A 70 -6.16 22.86 -6.34
N GLU A 71 -5.57 23.85 -7.01
CA GLU A 71 -5.19 23.75 -8.43
C GLU A 71 -4.20 22.60 -8.67
N ARG A 72 -3.18 22.48 -7.81
CA ARG A 72 -2.23 21.37 -7.87
C ARG A 72 -2.91 20.02 -7.63
N GLY A 73 -3.84 19.96 -6.69
CA GLY A 73 -4.66 18.78 -6.41
C GLY A 73 -5.51 18.34 -7.60
N GLN A 74 -6.13 19.30 -8.30
CA GLN A 74 -6.90 19.05 -9.51
C GLN A 74 -6.03 18.49 -10.64
N GLN A 75 -4.83 19.07 -10.85
CA GLN A 75 -3.88 18.56 -11.83
C GLN A 75 -3.47 17.11 -11.52
N LEU A 76 -3.19 16.81 -10.26
CA LEU A 76 -2.88 15.45 -9.81
C LEU A 76 -4.05 14.51 -10.08
N PHE A 77 -5.28 14.89 -9.69
CA PHE A 77 -6.48 14.11 -9.92
C PHE A 77 -6.67 13.77 -11.40
N ASN A 78 -6.53 14.75 -12.29
CA ASN A 78 -6.66 14.55 -13.72
C ASN A 78 -5.53 13.71 -14.33
N SER A 79 -4.37 13.61 -13.67
CA SER A 79 -3.23 12.81 -14.13
C SER A 79 -3.34 11.32 -13.80
N PHE A 80 -4.22 10.96 -12.86
CA PHE A 80 -4.40 9.59 -12.41
C PHE A 80 -5.69 8.99 -12.97
N GLY A 81 -5.64 7.70 -13.31
CA GLY A 81 -6.82 6.92 -13.71
C GLY A 81 -7.50 6.25 -12.52
N THR A 82 -7.98 5.03 -12.72
CA THR A 82 -8.49 4.20 -11.62
C THR A 82 -7.33 3.70 -10.75
N SER A 83 -7.02 4.47 -9.71
CA SER A 83 -5.91 4.20 -8.80
C SER A 83 -6.35 3.47 -7.52
N ALA A 84 -5.45 2.70 -6.91
CA ALA A 84 -5.73 2.24 -5.55
C ALA A 84 -5.39 3.36 -4.57
N LEU A 85 -6.36 3.70 -3.74
CA LEU A 85 -6.26 4.77 -2.77
C LEU A 85 -5.66 4.25 -1.46
N VAL A 86 -4.86 5.10 -0.82
CA VAL A 86 -4.37 4.95 0.54
C VAL A 86 -4.93 6.08 1.39
N SER A 87 -5.29 5.78 2.64
CA SER A 87 -5.63 6.80 3.63
C SER A 87 -4.61 6.78 4.78
N VAL A 88 -4.01 7.93 5.04
CA VAL A 88 -2.98 8.15 6.07
C VAL A 88 -3.46 9.19 7.08
N ASN A 89 -3.19 8.95 8.37
CA ASN A 89 -3.49 9.93 9.42
C ASN A 89 -2.70 11.23 9.19
N ARG A 90 -3.36 12.37 9.43
CA ARG A 90 -2.78 13.71 9.30
C ARG A 90 -1.43 13.88 9.99
N ASN A 91 -1.31 13.47 11.24
CA ASN A 91 -0.09 13.65 12.04
C ASN A 91 1.07 12.85 11.45
N THR A 92 0.80 11.62 11.01
CA THR A 92 1.81 10.79 10.32
C THR A 92 2.27 11.45 9.02
N LEU A 93 1.34 11.96 8.20
CA LEU A 93 1.72 12.60 6.93
C LEU A 93 2.58 13.86 7.18
N PHE A 94 2.21 14.67 8.18
CA PHE A 94 2.96 15.90 8.51
C PHE A 94 4.31 15.62 9.17
N ASP A 95 4.47 14.55 9.93
CA ASP A 95 5.77 14.13 10.46
C ASP A 95 6.76 13.82 9.32
N PHE A 96 6.28 13.15 8.25
CA PHE A 96 7.06 12.86 7.05
C PHE A 96 7.29 14.08 6.14
N MET A 97 6.51 15.16 6.29
CA MET A 97 6.78 16.45 5.65
C MET A 97 7.72 17.35 6.46
N GLY A 98 7.62 17.32 7.79
CA GLY A 98 8.23 18.31 8.67
C GLY A 98 9.66 18.01 9.10
N SER A 99 10.11 16.76 8.95
CA SER A 99 11.41 16.30 9.45
C SER A 99 12.19 15.51 8.40
N PRO A 100 13.54 15.59 8.41
CA PRO A 100 14.37 14.67 7.62
C PRO A 100 14.09 13.22 8.02
N LYS A 101 13.87 12.35 7.02
CA LYS A 101 13.68 10.91 7.19
C LYS A 101 14.81 10.14 6.52
N THR A 102 15.23 9.06 7.15
CA THR A 102 16.15 8.09 6.54
C THR A 102 15.43 7.30 5.45
N ASP A 103 16.20 6.75 4.50
CA ASP A 103 15.65 5.87 3.46
C ASP A 103 14.86 4.68 4.03
N PHE A 104 15.27 4.17 5.19
CA PHE A 104 14.56 3.10 5.88
C PHE A 104 13.19 3.56 6.40
N GLU A 105 13.12 4.71 7.08
CA GLU A 105 11.84 5.28 7.54
C GLU A 105 10.90 5.57 6.36
N ILE A 106 11.43 6.10 5.25
CA ILE A 106 10.68 6.30 4.01
C ILE A 106 10.13 4.95 3.51
N ALA A 107 10.93 3.89 3.50
CA ALA A 107 10.46 2.57 3.10
C ALA A 107 9.41 1.98 4.02
N VAL A 108 9.49 2.20 5.33
CA VAL A 108 8.47 1.79 6.30
C VAL A 108 7.15 2.50 5.99
N PHE A 109 7.18 3.82 5.80
CA PHE A 109 6.00 4.61 5.45
C PHE A 109 5.40 4.18 4.10
N CYS A 110 6.22 4.01 3.07
CA CYS A 110 5.78 3.52 1.77
C CYS A 110 5.18 2.10 1.86
N ALA A 111 5.70 1.23 2.74
CA ALA A 111 5.13 -0.10 2.98
C ALA A 111 3.80 -0.04 3.71
N PHE A 112 3.69 0.83 4.71
CA PHE A 112 2.41 1.13 5.37
C PHE A 112 1.37 1.58 4.34
N CYS A 113 1.70 2.59 3.52
CA CYS A 113 0.81 3.09 2.48
C CYS A 113 0.46 2.00 1.45
N GLY A 114 1.45 1.19 1.05
CA GLY A 114 1.25 0.07 0.15
C GLY A 114 0.26 -0.96 0.70
N LEU A 115 0.41 -1.39 1.95
CA LEU A 115 -0.52 -2.31 2.60
C LEU A 115 -1.92 -1.71 2.76
N ARG A 116 -2.02 -0.45 3.18
CA ARG A 116 -3.30 0.26 3.26
C ARG A 116 -4.02 0.31 1.91
N SER A 117 -3.29 0.54 0.81
CA SER A 117 -3.88 0.53 -0.53
C SER A 117 -4.36 -0.86 -0.99
N ILE A 118 -3.69 -1.93 -0.55
CA ILE A 118 -4.07 -3.32 -0.84
C ILE A 118 -5.30 -3.74 -0.04
N ILE A 119 -5.38 -3.29 1.22
CA ILE A 119 -6.52 -3.57 2.11
C ILE A 119 -7.74 -2.76 1.67
N GLY A 120 -7.57 -1.49 1.34
CA GLY A 120 -8.66 -0.56 1.00
C GLY A 120 -9.66 -0.45 2.14
N THR A 121 -10.94 -0.66 1.83
CA THR A 121 -12.06 -0.63 2.79
C THR A 121 -12.31 -1.98 3.50
N LYS A 122 -11.57 -3.03 3.14
CA LYS A 122 -11.75 -4.37 3.70
C LYS A 122 -11.15 -4.47 5.11
N PRO A 123 -11.64 -5.37 5.98
CA PRO A 123 -11.02 -5.60 7.29
C PRO A 123 -9.64 -6.28 7.18
N TYR A 124 -9.37 -7.02 6.10
CA TYR A 124 -8.08 -7.64 5.83
C TYR A 124 -7.88 -7.85 4.33
N ALA A 125 -6.65 -8.19 3.94
CA ALA A 125 -6.35 -8.65 2.59
C ALA A 125 -5.28 -9.75 2.59
N LYS A 126 -5.36 -10.62 1.59
CA LYS A 126 -4.24 -11.50 1.19
C LYS A 126 -3.39 -10.76 0.16
N SER A 127 -2.08 -10.78 0.31
CA SER A 127 -1.13 -10.18 -0.62
C SER A 127 0.12 -11.05 -0.79
N ASN A 128 1.10 -10.52 -1.52
CA ASN A 128 2.43 -11.08 -1.70
C ASN A 128 3.48 -9.96 -1.77
N ASN A 129 4.77 -10.33 -1.65
CA ASN A 129 5.87 -9.38 -1.64
C ASN A 129 5.95 -8.55 -2.93
N GLY A 130 5.64 -9.13 -4.10
CA GLY A 130 5.70 -8.43 -5.38
C GLY A 130 4.69 -7.29 -5.47
N LEU A 131 3.44 -7.54 -5.10
CA LEU A 131 2.40 -6.51 -5.07
C LEU A 131 2.70 -5.44 -4.01
N LEU A 132 3.15 -5.83 -2.82
CA LEU A 132 3.51 -4.86 -1.79
C LEU A 132 4.67 -3.97 -2.26
N MET A 133 5.74 -4.54 -2.82
CA MET A 133 6.85 -3.74 -3.36
C MET A 133 6.39 -2.80 -4.46
N ALA A 134 5.57 -3.25 -5.40
CA ALA A 134 5.02 -2.37 -6.43
C ALA A 134 4.30 -1.15 -5.80
N ARG A 135 3.42 -1.40 -4.82
CA ARG A 135 2.69 -0.34 -4.12
C ARG A 135 3.61 0.58 -3.30
N MET A 136 4.66 0.04 -2.67
CA MET A 136 5.68 0.84 -1.97
C MET A 136 6.35 1.87 -2.89
N PHE A 137 6.60 1.50 -4.14
CA PHE A 137 7.23 2.38 -5.13
C PHE A 137 6.22 3.17 -5.97
N GLY A 138 4.93 3.14 -5.62
CA GLY A 138 3.86 3.88 -6.30
C GLY A 138 3.39 3.27 -7.63
N TYR A 139 3.52 1.96 -7.81
CA TYR A 139 3.00 1.23 -8.96
C TYR A 139 1.76 0.42 -8.59
N THR A 140 0.85 0.24 -9.54
CA THR A 140 -0.45 -0.37 -9.21
C THR A 140 -0.40 -1.89 -9.22
N THR A 141 0.45 -2.45 -10.08
CA THR A 141 0.59 -3.90 -10.23
C THR A 141 2.05 -4.33 -10.10
N ALA A 142 2.25 -5.58 -9.67
CA ALA A 142 3.58 -6.19 -9.68
C ALA A 142 4.18 -6.20 -11.10
N LYS A 143 3.35 -6.44 -12.11
CA LYS A 143 3.76 -6.48 -13.52
C LYS A 143 4.33 -5.14 -14.00
N GLU A 144 3.65 -4.02 -13.71
CA GLU A 144 4.15 -2.67 -14.03
C GLU A 144 5.53 -2.40 -13.41
N PHE A 145 5.71 -2.83 -12.15
CA PHE A 145 6.97 -2.61 -11.46
C PHE A 145 8.09 -3.54 -11.93
N GLU A 146 7.77 -4.78 -12.28
CA GLU A 146 8.73 -5.79 -12.75
C GLU A 146 9.38 -5.36 -14.07
N VAL A 147 8.60 -4.83 -15.02
CA VAL A 147 9.07 -4.41 -16.36
C VAL A 147 9.83 -3.09 -16.37
N LEU A 148 9.96 -2.42 -15.22
CA LEU A 148 10.71 -1.17 -15.14
C LEU A 148 12.21 -1.43 -15.31
N ASP A 149 12.81 -0.85 -16.35
CA ASP A 149 14.24 -0.97 -16.66
C ASP A 149 15.11 -0.39 -15.52
N ASN A 150 14.77 0.82 -15.08
CA ASN A 150 15.51 1.56 -14.07
C ASN A 150 14.75 1.60 -12.74
N LYS A 151 14.97 0.58 -11.89
CA LYS A 151 14.37 0.54 -10.56
C LYS A 151 15.05 1.54 -9.61
N PRO A 152 14.32 2.13 -8.64
CA PRO A 152 14.91 3.06 -7.68
C PRO A 152 16.11 2.47 -6.92
N THR A 153 17.11 3.28 -6.57
CA THR A 153 18.34 2.83 -5.89
C THR A 153 18.07 2.00 -4.64
N TYR A 154 17.08 2.39 -3.83
CA TYR A 154 16.67 1.64 -2.64
C TYR A 154 16.23 0.19 -2.97
N PHE A 155 15.54 -0.02 -4.10
CA PHE A 155 15.21 -1.36 -4.57
C PHE A 155 16.46 -2.18 -4.87
N SER A 156 17.41 -1.63 -5.63
CA SER A 156 18.64 -2.34 -6.00
C SER A 156 19.46 -2.76 -4.77
N LEU A 157 19.50 -1.88 -3.76
CA LEU A 157 20.21 -2.14 -2.50
C LEU A 157 19.52 -3.22 -1.66
N TYR A 158 18.20 -3.13 -1.48
CA TYR A 158 17.49 -3.90 -0.44
C TYR A 158 16.44 -4.91 -0.92
N PHE A 159 16.11 -4.94 -2.22
CA PHE A 159 15.04 -5.79 -2.77
C PHE A 159 15.43 -6.55 -4.05
N SER A 160 16.69 -6.46 -4.49
CA SER A 160 17.18 -7.10 -5.72
C SER A 160 17.21 -8.64 -5.68
N THR A 161 17.17 -9.26 -4.49
CA THR A 161 17.17 -10.73 -4.35
C THR A 161 16.11 -11.18 -3.36
N LYS A 162 15.68 -12.45 -3.44
CA LYS A 162 14.69 -13.03 -2.52
C LYS A 162 15.13 -12.94 -1.05
N GLN A 163 16.43 -13.13 -0.78
CA GLN A 163 17.02 -13.06 0.55
C GLN A 163 16.97 -11.63 1.09
N LYS A 164 17.33 -10.65 0.26
CA LYS A 164 17.24 -9.23 0.62
C LYS A 164 15.78 -8.81 0.86
N VAL A 165 14.85 -9.23 0.01
CA VAL A 165 13.41 -9.01 0.22
C VAL A 165 12.94 -9.63 1.54
N ARG A 166 13.32 -10.88 1.84
CA ARG A 166 12.96 -11.52 3.11
C ARG A 166 13.49 -10.70 4.29
N TYR A 167 14.76 -10.34 4.29
CA TYR A 167 15.38 -9.60 5.38
C TYR A 167 14.77 -8.19 5.53
N GLN A 168 14.78 -7.41 4.45
CA GLN A 168 14.35 -6.01 4.50
C GLN A 168 12.83 -5.88 4.59
N LEU A 169 12.08 -6.49 3.67
CA LEU A 169 10.63 -6.30 3.62
C LEU A 169 9.94 -7.06 4.73
N THR A 170 10.27 -8.35 4.90
CA THR A 170 9.53 -9.21 5.83
C THR A 170 10.01 -9.05 7.27
N GLU A 171 11.30 -9.21 7.54
CA GLU A 171 11.80 -9.19 8.92
C GLU A 171 11.92 -7.77 9.47
N LYS A 172 12.53 -6.83 8.73
CA LYS A 172 12.73 -5.45 9.21
C LYS A 172 11.46 -4.60 9.10
N ILE A 173 10.90 -4.45 7.92
CA ILE A 173 9.77 -3.53 7.71
C ILE A 173 8.47 -4.11 8.26
N ILE A 174 8.02 -5.28 7.80
CA ILE A 174 6.71 -5.82 8.18
C ILE A 174 6.68 -6.24 9.65
N LYS A 175 7.57 -7.14 10.07
CA LYS A 175 7.56 -7.68 11.43
C LYS A 175 8.16 -6.69 12.44
N GLY A 176 9.30 -6.09 12.10
CA GLY A 176 10.02 -5.17 12.99
C GLY A 176 9.31 -3.84 13.19
N GLU A 177 8.99 -3.13 12.11
CA GLU A 177 8.44 -1.78 12.24
C GLU A 177 6.91 -1.78 12.25
N LEU A 178 6.30 -2.32 11.20
CA LEU A 178 4.86 -2.16 11.01
C LEU A 178 4.05 -2.94 12.05
N SER A 179 4.49 -4.14 12.42
CA SER A 179 3.77 -4.97 13.39
C SER A 179 3.97 -4.49 14.83
N LEU A 180 5.17 -4.01 15.18
CA LEU A 180 5.45 -3.54 16.55
C LEU A 180 4.93 -2.13 16.81
N TYR A 181 5.02 -1.22 15.83
CA TYR A 181 4.79 0.21 16.07
C TYR A 181 3.64 0.82 15.26
N TRP A 182 3.23 0.20 14.15
CA TRP A 182 2.16 0.73 13.29
C TRP A 182 0.84 -0.07 13.39
N GLY A 183 0.77 -1.01 14.32
CA GLY A 183 -0.43 -1.79 14.61
C GLY A 183 -0.83 -2.80 13.53
N LEU A 184 0.10 -3.18 12.64
CA LEU A 184 -0.12 -4.20 11.62
C LEU A 184 -0.25 -5.60 12.26
N LYS A 185 -1.30 -6.32 11.90
CA LYS A 185 -1.43 -7.75 12.15
C LYS A 185 -0.98 -8.46 10.89
N TYR A 186 0.03 -9.31 11.01
CA TYR A 186 0.65 -10.01 9.88
C TYR A 186 0.65 -11.51 10.11
N TYR A 187 0.12 -12.27 9.15
CA TYR A 187 0.14 -13.72 9.17
C TYR A 187 0.63 -14.31 7.84
N SER A 188 1.73 -15.06 7.89
CA SER A 188 2.22 -15.85 6.75
C SER A 188 2.31 -17.34 7.14
N SER A 189 1.61 -18.18 6.39
CA SER A 189 1.63 -19.65 6.52
C SER A 189 2.54 -20.28 5.46
N GLN A 190 2.64 -21.61 5.40
CA GLN A 190 3.50 -22.38 4.47
C GLN A 190 3.16 -22.19 2.96
N PHE A 191 2.21 -21.33 2.61
CA PHE A 191 1.77 -21.06 1.23
C PHE A 191 2.26 -19.71 0.72
N LYS A 192 2.26 -19.54 -0.60
CA LYS A 192 2.67 -18.29 -1.26
C LYS A 192 1.79 -17.11 -0.80
N GLY A 193 2.44 -16.09 -0.25
CA GLY A 193 1.84 -14.83 0.16
C GLY A 193 1.61 -14.73 1.67
N PHE A 194 0.91 -13.67 2.07
CA PHE A 194 0.65 -13.36 3.47
C PHE A 194 -0.71 -12.65 3.60
N TYR A 195 -1.26 -12.66 4.81
CA TYR A 195 -2.49 -11.96 5.19
C TYR A 195 -2.14 -10.82 6.14
N VAL A 196 -2.83 -9.69 5.96
CA VAL A 196 -2.60 -8.45 6.72
C VAL A 196 -3.90 -7.78 7.12
N SER A 197 -3.89 -7.14 8.29
CA SER A 197 -4.96 -6.27 8.76
C SER A 197 -4.41 -5.18 9.69
N PHE A 198 -5.05 -4.01 9.71
CA PHE A 198 -4.81 -2.99 10.73
C PHE A 198 -5.92 -2.92 11.78
N THR A 199 -7.09 -3.51 11.51
CA THR A 199 -8.31 -3.36 12.31
C THR A 199 -8.75 -4.63 13.01
N MET A 200 -8.39 -5.81 12.48
CA MET A 200 -8.74 -7.09 13.08
C MET A 200 -7.76 -7.46 14.20
N GLU A 201 -8.29 -8.20 15.18
CA GLU A 201 -7.47 -8.96 16.11
C GLU A 201 -6.69 -10.07 15.39
N PHE A 202 -5.51 -10.38 15.90
CA PHE A 202 -4.61 -11.33 15.26
C PHE A 202 -5.24 -12.73 15.13
N GLU A 203 -5.90 -13.22 16.17
CA GLU A 203 -6.57 -14.52 16.15
C GLU A 203 -7.65 -14.60 15.05
N ALA A 204 -8.46 -13.55 14.91
CA ALA A 204 -9.48 -13.48 13.86
C ALA A 204 -8.84 -13.52 12.46
N LEU A 205 -7.73 -12.80 12.25
CA LEU A 205 -7.00 -12.83 10.99
C LEU A 205 -6.51 -14.24 10.65
N VAL A 206 -5.92 -14.94 11.62
CA VAL A 206 -5.43 -16.33 11.45
C VAL A 206 -6.61 -17.27 11.14
N LEU A 207 -7.70 -17.16 11.87
CA LEU A 207 -8.89 -17.98 11.67
C LEU A 207 -9.45 -17.82 10.24
N HIS A 208 -9.55 -16.59 9.74
CA HIS A 208 -9.99 -16.33 8.37
C HIS A 208 -9.02 -16.90 7.34
N ALA A 209 -7.70 -16.74 7.55
CA ALA A 209 -6.68 -17.27 6.66
C ALA A 209 -6.72 -18.81 6.58
N GLU A 210 -6.85 -19.50 7.72
CA GLU A 210 -6.89 -20.96 7.79
C GLU A 210 -8.22 -21.54 7.27
N ARG A 211 -9.35 -20.83 7.42
CA ARG A 211 -10.63 -21.21 6.78
C ARG A 211 -10.52 -21.20 5.25
N ILE A 212 -9.98 -20.12 4.68
CA ILE A 212 -9.74 -20.01 3.23
C ILE A 212 -8.80 -21.12 2.75
N ARG A 213 -7.75 -21.40 3.52
CA ARG A 213 -6.81 -22.50 3.24
C ARG A 213 -7.54 -23.84 3.17
N LYS A 214 -8.30 -24.21 4.20
CA LYS A 214 -9.05 -25.48 4.24
C LYS A 214 -9.95 -25.63 3.01
N SER A 215 -10.69 -24.56 2.67
CA SER A 215 -11.54 -24.55 1.48
C SER A 215 -10.76 -24.73 0.17
N THR A 216 -9.59 -24.10 0.05
CA THR A 216 -8.74 -24.18 -1.14
C THR A 216 -8.18 -25.59 -1.32
N ILE A 217 -7.66 -26.19 -0.25
CA ILE A 217 -7.13 -27.57 -0.25
C ILE A 217 -8.24 -28.55 -0.66
N LEU A 218 -9.43 -28.42 -0.08
CA LEU A 218 -10.56 -29.29 -0.40
C LEU A 218 -10.98 -29.18 -1.88
N LYS A 219 -10.96 -27.97 -2.44
CA LYS A 219 -11.26 -27.74 -3.86
C LYS A 219 -10.21 -28.43 -4.76
N GLN A 220 -8.93 -28.26 -4.45
CA GLN A 220 -7.83 -28.89 -5.20
C GLN A 220 -7.92 -30.42 -5.16
N GLN A 221 -8.20 -31.00 -3.98
CA GLN A 221 -8.39 -32.44 -3.84
C GLN A 221 -9.54 -32.95 -4.72
N LYS A 222 -10.69 -32.25 -4.74
CA LYS A 222 -11.84 -32.62 -5.58
C LYS A 222 -11.52 -32.52 -7.07
N GLU A 223 -10.81 -31.47 -7.49
CA GLU A 223 -10.39 -31.31 -8.89
C GLU A 223 -9.41 -32.41 -9.32
N GLU A 224 -8.45 -32.77 -8.46
CA GLU A 224 -7.51 -33.86 -8.75
C GLU A 224 -8.23 -35.21 -8.84
N GLN A 225 -9.13 -35.51 -7.89
CA GLN A 225 -9.96 -36.72 -7.93
C GLN A 225 -10.76 -36.80 -9.24
N ARG A 226 -11.39 -35.69 -9.67
CA ARG A 226 -12.11 -35.64 -10.96
C ARG A 226 -11.19 -35.92 -12.15
N ARG A 227 -10.01 -35.29 -12.20
CA ARG A 227 -9.01 -35.52 -13.26
C ARG A 227 -8.55 -36.97 -13.33
N VAL A 228 -8.33 -37.60 -12.17
CA VAL A 228 -7.96 -39.01 -12.09
C VAL A 228 -9.10 -39.90 -12.59
N VAL A 229 -10.34 -39.67 -12.13
CA VAL A 229 -11.51 -40.44 -12.57
C VAL A 229 -11.75 -40.31 -14.08
N GLU A 230 -11.66 -39.11 -14.64
CA GLU A 230 -11.80 -38.88 -16.09
C GLU A 230 -10.72 -39.61 -16.89
N ARG A 231 -9.47 -39.59 -16.42
CA ARG A 231 -8.35 -40.30 -17.04
C ARG A 231 -8.59 -41.81 -17.04
N VAL A 232 -9.01 -42.38 -15.91
CA VAL A 232 -9.31 -43.81 -15.77
C VAL A 232 -10.51 -44.20 -16.65
N LYS A 233 -11.58 -43.40 -16.67
CA LYS A 233 -12.75 -43.65 -17.55
C LYS A 233 -12.35 -43.67 -19.02
N LYS A 234 -11.51 -42.74 -19.47
CA LYS A 234 -10.98 -42.72 -20.85
C LYS A 234 -10.15 -43.97 -21.16
N GLN A 235 -9.39 -44.48 -20.20
CA GLN A 235 -8.62 -45.73 -20.38
C GLN A 235 -9.50 -46.98 -20.43
N VAL A 236 -10.62 -47.00 -19.70
CA VAL A 236 -11.56 -48.13 -19.68
C VAL A 236 -12.48 -48.12 -20.91
N MET A 237 -12.96 -46.95 -21.35
CA MET A 237 -13.87 -46.81 -22.51
C MET A 237 -13.14 -46.72 -23.86
N GLY A 238 -11.81 -46.58 -23.86
CA GLY A 238 -10.96 -46.59 -25.05
C GLY A 238 -10.41 -47.97 -25.42
N LYS A 239 -10.94 -49.03 -24.80
CA LYS A 239 -10.82 -50.44 -25.21
C LYS A 239 -12.20 -50.92 -25.65
#